data_AF-A0A7V4AWZ0-F1
#
_entry.id   AF-A0A7V4AWZ0-F1
#
_cell.length_a   1.000
_cell.length_b   1.000
_cell.length_c   1.000
_cell.angle_alpha   90.00
_cell.angle_beta   90.00
_cell.angle_gamma   90.00
#
_symmetry.space_group_name_H-M   'P 1'
#
loop_
_entity.id
_entity.type
_entity.pdbx_description
1 polymer ?
#
loop_
_entity_poly.entity_id
_entity_poly.type
_entity_poly.pdbx_seq_one_letter_code
_entity_poly.pdbx_strand_id
1 'polypeptide(L)'
;MAKRRSDALQSWDPSEQRNKSFRRRRGSATAPYIDKIEPAEAGKSQRSSTRSFIEERKRQMIIYPAIDIMDGQCVRLVHGDKSQRTNYSNNPADVALKWRSLGARWLHVID
;
A
#
# COMPACT_ATOMS: atom_id res chain seq x y z
N MET A 1 22.17 -39.24 -0.50
CA MET A 1 20.71 -39.45 -0.52
C MET A 1 20.05 -38.19 0.02
N ALA A 2 19.77 -37.20 -0.83
CA ALA A 2 19.22 -35.90 -0.42
C ALA A 2 17.70 -35.89 -0.64
N LYS A 3 16.94 -35.69 0.44
CA LYS A 3 15.47 -35.63 0.42
C LYS A 3 15.00 -34.37 -0.29
N ARG A 4 14.15 -34.55 -1.31
CA ARG A 4 13.33 -33.51 -1.96
C ARG A 4 12.42 -32.86 -0.92
N ARG A 5 12.36 -31.53 -0.90
CA ARG A 5 11.32 -30.75 -0.21
C ARG A 5 10.41 -30.16 -1.27
N SER A 6 9.34 -30.87 -1.58
CA SER A 6 8.17 -30.36 -2.28
C SER A 6 7.09 -30.02 -1.25
N ASP A 7 6.26 -29.04 -1.61
CA ASP A 7 4.88 -28.85 -1.14
C ASP A 7 4.64 -28.23 0.24
N ALA A 8 4.41 -26.91 0.24
CA ALA A 8 3.58 -26.24 1.23
C ALA A 8 2.96 -24.95 0.65
N LEU A 9 2.14 -25.10 -0.41
CA LEU A 9 1.11 -24.10 -0.71
C LEU A 9 -0.04 -24.35 0.27
N GLN A 10 0.01 -23.69 1.43
CA GLN A 10 -1.12 -23.64 2.35
C GLN A 10 -2.21 -22.76 1.72
N SER A 11 -3.33 -23.40 1.40
CA SER A 11 -4.57 -22.79 0.93
C SER A 11 -5.14 -21.83 1.98
N TRP A 12 -5.33 -20.58 1.59
CA TRP A 12 -6.08 -19.59 2.36
C TRP A 12 -7.55 -19.64 1.92
N ASP A 13 -8.46 -20.06 2.81
CA ASP A 13 -9.92 -20.09 2.58
C ASP A 13 -10.61 -18.90 3.28
N PRO A 14 -11.17 -17.93 2.53
CA PRO A 14 -11.85 -16.75 3.09
C PRO A 14 -13.21 -17.03 3.75
N SER A 15 -13.75 -18.26 3.67
CA SER A 15 -15.11 -18.58 4.14
C SER A 15 -15.21 -18.84 5.66
N GLU A 16 -14.08 -19.06 6.36
CA GLU A 16 -14.07 -19.38 7.81
C GLU A 16 -14.18 -18.15 8.75
N GLN A 17 -14.16 -16.92 8.24
CA GLN A 17 -14.15 -15.72 9.09
C GLN A 17 -15.53 -15.17 9.45
N ARG A 18 -16.60 -15.93 9.25
CA ARG A 18 -17.97 -15.44 9.44
C ARG A 18 -18.65 -16.12 10.62
N ASN A 19 -18.37 -15.64 11.84
CA ASN A 19 -19.35 -15.51 12.95
C ASN A 19 -18.70 -15.08 14.27
N LYS A 20 -18.73 -13.79 14.58
CA LYS A 20 -18.74 -13.31 15.97
C LYS A 20 -19.87 -12.28 16.12
N SER A 21 -21.08 -12.79 16.32
CA SER A 21 -22.27 -12.01 16.65
C SER A 21 -22.14 -11.45 18.07
N PHE A 22 -21.75 -10.18 18.18
CA PHE A 22 -21.65 -9.47 19.45
C PHE A 22 -23.06 -9.09 19.92
N ARG A 23 -23.71 -9.98 20.67
CA ARG A 23 -24.99 -9.71 21.37
C ARG A 23 -24.76 -8.64 22.45
N ARG A 24 -25.19 -7.41 22.21
CA ARG A 24 -25.30 -6.39 23.28
C ARG A 24 -26.62 -6.58 24.04
N ARG A 25 -26.52 -6.92 25.32
CA ARG A 25 -27.64 -6.95 26.28
C ARG A 25 -28.15 -5.52 26.50
N ARG A 26 -29.46 -5.32 26.41
CA ARG A 26 -30.15 -4.09 26.85
C ARG A 26 -30.20 -4.08 28.38
N GLY A 27 -29.60 -3.06 28.99
CA GLY A 27 -29.76 -2.73 30.41
C GLY A 27 -30.20 -1.28 30.51
N SER A 28 -31.38 -1.06 31.11
CA SER A 28 -31.97 0.24 31.42
C SER A 28 -31.32 0.85 32.67
N ALA A 29 -30.88 2.09 32.58
CA ALA A 29 -30.76 2.97 33.74
C ALA A 29 -30.96 4.42 33.27
N THR A 30 -31.93 5.06 33.90
CA THR A 30 -32.40 6.44 33.77
C THR A 30 -31.30 7.48 33.68
N ALA A 31 -31.35 8.37 32.69
CA ALA A 31 -30.54 9.58 32.65
C ALA A 31 -31.28 10.73 33.34
N PRO A 32 -30.78 11.32 34.43
CA PRO A 32 -31.31 12.58 34.91
C PRO A 32 -30.46 13.75 34.38
N TYR A 33 -31.18 14.69 33.77
CA TYR A 33 -30.91 16.13 33.73
C TYR A 33 -29.63 16.60 33.02
N ILE A 34 -29.72 16.76 31.71
CA ILE A 34 -28.88 17.72 30.97
C ILE A 34 -29.73 18.98 30.82
N ASP A 35 -29.17 20.10 31.27
CA ASP A 35 -29.74 21.43 31.14
C ASP A 35 -30.29 21.68 29.73
N LYS A 36 -31.38 22.45 29.66
CA LYS A 36 -31.93 22.96 28.40
C LYS A 36 -30.85 23.74 27.66
N ILE A 37 -30.15 23.09 26.75
CA ILE A 37 -29.32 23.76 25.76
C ILE A 37 -30.31 24.32 24.72
N GLU A 38 -30.56 25.63 24.82
CA GLU A 38 -31.17 26.43 23.76
C GLU A 38 -30.53 26.06 22.41
N PRO A 39 -31.31 25.80 21.34
CA PRO A 39 -30.74 25.38 20.08
C PRO A 39 -29.83 26.50 19.56
N ALA A 40 -28.52 26.27 19.64
CA ALA A 40 -27.56 27.05 18.89
C ALA A 40 -28.05 27.02 17.44
N GLU A 41 -28.26 28.21 16.87
CA GLU A 41 -28.70 28.37 15.49
C GLU A 41 -27.92 27.42 14.61
N ALA A 42 -28.63 26.72 13.72
CA ALA A 42 -28.10 25.72 12.83
C ALA A 42 -26.97 26.30 11.97
N GLY A 43 -25.77 26.36 12.55
CA GLY A 43 -24.54 26.76 11.92
C GLY A 43 -24.34 25.76 10.80
N LYS A 44 -24.43 26.27 9.57
CA LYS A 44 -24.31 25.52 8.33
C LYS A 44 -23.15 24.55 8.48
N SER A 45 -23.48 23.29 8.68
CA SER A 45 -22.53 22.20 8.82
C SER A 45 -21.73 22.16 7.52
N GLN A 46 -20.58 22.81 7.50
CA GLN A 46 -19.51 22.56 6.53
C GLN A 46 -18.89 21.19 6.82
N ARG A 47 -19.72 20.17 7.04
CA ARG A 47 -19.35 18.80 6.73
C ARG A 47 -19.41 18.74 5.22
N SER A 48 -18.32 19.22 4.60
CA SER A 48 -17.88 18.74 3.31
C SER A 48 -18.23 17.26 3.28
N SER A 49 -19.12 16.91 2.35
CA SER A 49 -19.72 15.58 2.27
C SER A 49 -18.61 14.54 2.43
N THR A 50 -18.89 13.42 3.11
CA THR A 50 -17.91 12.33 3.21
C THR A 50 -17.42 11.88 1.81
N ARG A 51 -18.22 12.16 0.75
CA ARG A 51 -17.84 12.03 -0.66
C ARG A 51 -16.77 13.02 -1.14
N SER A 52 -16.85 14.31 -0.81
CA SER A 52 -15.87 15.31 -1.25
C SER A 52 -14.49 15.05 -0.66
N PHE A 53 -14.43 14.62 0.61
CA PHE A 53 -13.17 14.22 1.23
C PHE A 53 -12.55 12.93 0.64
N ILE A 54 -13.38 12.00 0.15
CA ILE A 54 -12.89 10.76 -0.49
C ILE A 54 -12.39 11.03 -1.92
N GLU A 55 -13.05 11.90 -2.68
CA GLU A 55 -12.60 12.30 -4.03
C GLU A 55 -11.32 13.16 -4.02
N GLU A 56 -11.18 14.10 -3.08
CA GLU A 56 -9.96 14.90 -2.92
C GLU A 56 -8.74 14.07 -2.47
N ARG A 57 -8.99 12.94 -1.80
CA ARG A 57 -7.97 11.96 -1.44
C ARG A 57 -7.95 10.79 -2.40
N LYS A 58 -8.21 11.02 -3.70
CA LYS A 58 -7.70 10.16 -4.78
C LYS A 58 -6.22 9.89 -4.47
N ARG A 59 -5.96 8.73 -3.88
CA ARG A 59 -4.64 8.35 -3.39
C ARG A 59 -3.75 8.27 -4.61
N GLN A 60 -2.94 9.30 -4.83
CA GLN A 60 -1.91 9.28 -5.84
C GLN A 60 -0.86 8.26 -5.40
N MET A 61 -0.92 7.07 -6.00
CA MET A 61 0.12 6.07 -5.88
C MET A 61 1.28 6.51 -6.78
N ILE A 62 2.46 6.68 -6.19
CA ILE A 62 3.68 7.02 -6.93
C ILE A 62 4.46 5.71 -7.17
N ILE A 63 4.81 5.44 -8.42
CA ILE A 63 5.63 4.30 -8.82
C ILE A 63 7.05 4.79 -9.04
N TYR A 64 8.02 4.11 -8.43
CA TYR A 64 9.45 4.38 -8.57
C TYR A 64 10.13 3.17 -9.23
N PRO A 65 10.32 3.16 -10.56
CA PRO A 65 11.19 2.18 -11.19
C PRO A 65 12.59 2.24 -10.58
N ALA A 66 13.26 1.09 -10.51
CA ALA A 66 14.60 0.99 -9.93
C ALA A 66 15.59 0.34 -10.89
N ILE A 67 16.81 0.87 -10.91
CA ILE A 67 17.96 0.26 -11.60
C ILE A 67 19.10 0.08 -10.61
N ASP A 68 19.76 -1.07 -10.67
CA ASP A 68 20.99 -1.34 -9.93
C ASP A 68 22.16 -1.18 -10.92
N ILE A 69 23.21 -0.48 -10.50
CA ILE A 69 24.43 -0.23 -11.27
C ILE A 69 25.57 -0.99 -10.58
N MET A 70 26.43 -1.60 -11.39
CA MET A 70 27.67 -2.20 -10.93
C MET A 70 28.65 -2.21 -12.08
N ASP A 71 29.89 -1.78 -11.83
CA ASP A 71 30.95 -1.70 -12.85
C ASP A 71 30.51 -0.90 -14.11
N GLY A 72 29.68 0.13 -13.92
CA GLY A 72 29.12 0.94 -15.01
C GLY A 72 28.03 0.25 -15.83
N GLN A 73 27.56 -0.94 -15.44
CA GLN A 73 26.51 -1.70 -16.11
C GLN A 73 25.23 -1.74 -15.28
N CYS A 74 24.07 -1.86 -15.93
CA CYS A 74 22.81 -2.08 -15.24
C CYS A 74 22.61 -3.58 -14.98
N VAL A 75 22.49 -3.97 -13.71
CA VAL A 75 22.49 -5.36 -13.26
C VAL A 75 21.27 -5.69 -12.39
N ARG A 76 21.07 -6.98 -12.13
CA ARG A 76 20.25 -7.47 -11.02
C ARG A 76 21.02 -8.54 -10.27
N LEU A 77 21.06 -8.43 -8.95
CA LEU A 77 21.65 -9.45 -8.08
C LEU A 77 20.58 -10.41 -7.57
N VAL A 78 20.89 -11.70 -7.56
CA VAL A 78 20.05 -12.70 -6.93
C VAL A 78 20.23 -12.60 -5.41
N HIS A 79 19.19 -12.18 -4.69
CA HIS A 79 19.23 -11.96 -3.24
C HIS A 79 20.37 -11.04 -2.75
N GLY A 80 20.85 -10.12 -3.60
CA GLY A 80 21.96 -9.22 -3.27
C GLY A 80 23.36 -9.83 -3.41
N ASP A 81 23.47 -11.08 -3.91
CA ASP A 81 24.77 -11.72 -4.13
C ASP A 81 25.44 -11.18 -5.40
N LYS A 82 26.58 -10.49 -5.23
CA LYS A 82 27.36 -9.90 -6.33
C LYS A 82 27.92 -10.95 -7.29
N SER A 83 28.14 -12.18 -6.83
CA SER A 83 28.62 -13.29 -7.67
C SER A 83 27.54 -13.81 -8.61
N GLN A 84 26.27 -13.62 -8.24
CA GLN A 84 25.11 -14.05 -9.02
C GLN A 84 24.36 -12.85 -9.57
N ARG A 85 24.97 -12.26 -10.60
CA ARG A 85 24.42 -11.09 -11.31
C ARG A 85 23.94 -11.43 -12.71
N THR A 86 22.86 -10.77 -13.11
CA THR A 86 22.37 -10.73 -14.50
C THR A 86 22.60 -9.34 -15.06
N ASN A 87 23.32 -9.25 -16.17
CA ASN A 87 23.55 -7.99 -16.88
C ASN A 87 22.38 -7.69 -17.83
N TYR A 88 21.78 -6.51 -17.71
CA TYR A 88 20.65 -6.07 -18.55
C TYR A 88 21.05 -5.03 -19.60
N SER A 89 21.99 -4.14 -19.27
CA SER A 89 22.48 -3.10 -20.18
C SER A 89 23.90 -2.70 -19.81
N ASN A 90 24.70 -2.34 -20.82
CA ASN A 90 26.04 -1.77 -20.63
C ASN A 90 26.02 -0.25 -20.42
N ASN A 91 24.86 0.39 -20.61
CA ASN A 91 24.70 1.82 -20.46
C ASN A 91 23.48 2.13 -19.57
N PRO A 92 23.69 2.48 -18.30
CA PRO A 92 22.63 2.85 -17.37
C PRO A 92 21.82 4.07 -17.84
N ALA A 93 22.45 5.00 -18.57
CA ALA A 93 21.78 6.20 -19.08
C ALA A 93 20.67 5.84 -20.07
N ASP A 94 20.88 4.84 -20.93
CA ASP A 94 19.86 4.39 -21.89
C ASP A 94 18.65 3.78 -21.17
N VAL A 95 18.88 3.04 -20.08
CA VAL A 95 17.80 2.46 -19.26
C VAL A 95 17.02 3.56 -18.53
N ALA A 96 17.71 4.59 -18.02
CA ALA A 96 17.08 5.74 -17.39
C ALA A 96 16.21 6.53 -18.39
N LEU A 97 16.73 6.76 -19.60
CA LEU A 97 15.99 7.41 -20.68
C LEU A 97 14.76 6.60 -21.10
N LYS A 98 14.88 5.27 -21.15
CA LYS A 98 13.75 4.37 -21.41
C LYS A 98 12.65 4.50 -20.34
N TRP A 99 13.02 4.54 -19.05
CA TRP A 99 12.01 4.73 -18.00
C TRP A 99 11.33 6.09 -18.10
N ARG A 100 12.10 7.14 -18.38
CA ARG A 100 11.56 8.47 -18.63
C ARG A 100 10.60 8.47 -19.82
N SER A 101 10.94 7.81 -20.94
CA SER A 101 10.07 7.74 -22.11
C SER A 101 8.77 6.97 -21.86
N LEU A 102 8.76 6.07 -20.86
CA LEU A 102 7.58 5.34 -20.40
C LEU A 102 6.74 6.12 -19.36
N GLY A 103 7.11 7.38 -19.06
CA GLY A 103 6.35 8.25 -18.15
C GLY A 103 6.80 8.19 -16.69
N ALA A 104 7.93 7.54 -16.38
CA ALA A 104 8.48 7.59 -15.04
C ALA A 104 8.93 9.02 -14.70
N ARG A 105 8.37 9.58 -13.62
CA ARG A 105 8.75 10.90 -13.10
C ARG A 105 10.00 10.83 -12.21
N TRP A 106 10.22 9.67 -11.61
CA TRP A 106 11.32 9.40 -10.69
C TRP A 106 11.94 8.07 -11.05
N LEU A 107 13.24 7.94 -10.81
CA LEU A 107 14.00 6.72 -10.99
C LEU A 107 14.82 6.49 -9.72
N HIS A 108 14.66 5.35 -9.08
CA HIS A 108 15.48 4.93 -7.96
C HIS A 108 16.76 4.28 -8.51
N VAL A 109 17.91 4.85 -8.19
CA VAL A 109 19.20 4.37 -8.67
C VAL A 109 20.00 3.85 -7.49
N ILE A 110 20.55 2.64 -7.61
CA ILE A 110 21.44 2.00 -6.66
C ILE A 110 22.77 1.74 -7.38
N ASP A 111 23.91 2.01 -6.75
CA ASP A 111 25.26 1.71 -7.24
C ASP A 111 26.09 1.07 -6.11
#